data_AF-A0A960F415-F1
#
_entry.id   AF-A0A960F415-F1
#
_cell.length_a   1.000
_cell.length_b   1.000
_cell.length_c   1.000
_cell.angle_alpha   90.00
_cell.angle_beta   90.00
_cell.angle_gamma   90.00
#
_symmetry.space_group_name_H-M   'P 1'
#
loop_
_entity.id
_entity.type
_entity.pdbx_description
1 polymer ?
#
loop_
_entity_poly.entity_id
_entity_poly.type
_entity_poly.pdbx_seq_one_letter_code
_entity_poly.pdbx_strand_id
1 'polypeptide(L)'
;MIRRSVAGIILGISLLIASLAWSGFVALRTVLDPGQSERMADTLYEDDEVRSALAGNIATAVSTLIPPEIDVPREQVDAIAVAVLDDPRVEALITQAFVQTHAAFLGEGEMPRQLDATVFGEAAREQLVATQPELDAFLPPAPTLSVPLPTEHIPDLGPVRRALQAVVPVLTILAVGGILLALITTTHRPSVFRRAGMWAIGAAAFILLTGIGLPWIIRRLAPDNAEVAAVLFSTLVRSVLVPAIVLAGVGLASIVAGMAWASGARAARTEPEPRRQRRPRTAAPPAPYRPAAAPHRPAPPAQLPPRPAARPPAAQGPRTLEQPAIPDPRPAPLRQPPPPAHPATPPPPP
;
A
#
# COMPACT_ATOMS: atom_id res chain seq x y z
N MET A 1 2.76 2.60 39.83
CA MET A 1 2.05 3.17 38.66
C MET A 1 3.02 3.61 37.55
N ILE A 2 4.10 4.33 37.87
CA ILE A 2 5.12 4.81 36.90
C ILE A 2 5.64 3.72 35.96
N ARG A 3 6.09 2.56 36.47
CA ARG A 3 6.59 1.43 35.65
C ARG A 3 5.60 0.97 34.56
N ARG A 4 4.30 0.99 34.86
CA ARG A 4 3.25 0.59 33.91
C ARG A 4 3.08 1.61 32.80
N SER A 5 3.13 2.91 33.14
CA SER A 5 3.08 3.99 32.16
C SER A 5 4.30 3.96 31.23
N VAL A 6 5.50 3.79 31.80
CA VAL A 6 6.75 3.70 31.03
C VAL A 6 6.72 2.52 30.05
N ALA A 7 6.35 1.32 30.50
CA ALA A 7 6.23 0.16 29.61
C ALA A 7 5.17 0.36 28.51
N GLY A 8 4.09 1.09 28.81
CA GLY A 8 3.07 1.44 27.83
C GLY A 8 3.57 2.39 26.75
N ILE A 9 4.37 3.39 27.12
CA ILE A 9 4.99 4.33 26.19
C ILE A 9 6.03 3.62 25.30
N ILE A 10 6.90 2.81 25.91
CA ILE A 10 7.91 2.02 25.17
C ILE A 10 7.19 1.16 24.12
N LEU A 11 6.17 0.40 24.53
CA LEU A 11 5.40 -0.43 23.60
C LEU A 11 4.75 0.42 22.49
N GLY A 12 4.16 1.56 22.81
CA GLY A 12 3.52 2.43 21.82
C GLY A 12 4.51 2.90 20.74
N ILE A 13 5.70 3.36 21.15
CA ILE A 13 6.76 3.78 20.25
C ILE A 13 7.26 2.58 19.42
N SER A 14 7.45 1.41 20.05
CA SER A 14 7.88 0.20 19.33
C SER A 14 6.87 -0.25 18.28
N LEU A 15 5.56 -0.16 18.55
CA LEU A 15 4.53 -0.49 17.57
C LEU A 15 4.47 0.53 16.43
N LEU A 16 4.74 1.81 16.70
CA LEU A 16 4.89 2.82 15.65
C LEU A 16 6.08 2.50 14.74
N ILE A 17 7.23 2.16 15.34
CA ILE A 17 8.42 1.73 14.59
C ILE A 17 8.12 0.46 13.79
N ALA A 18 7.39 -0.50 14.38
CA ALA A 18 6.97 -1.72 13.70
C ALA A 18 6.07 -1.41 12.49
N SER A 19 5.17 -0.42 12.58
CA SER A 19 4.35 0.01 11.45
C SER A 19 5.21 0.59 10.33
N LEU A 20 6.20 1.43 10.64
CA LEU A 20 7.12 1.96 9.63
C LEU A 20 7.93 0.84 8.96
N ALA A 21 8.45 -0.10 9.77
CA ALA A 21 9.17 -1.26 9.25
C ALA A 21 8.29 -2.12 8.35
N TRP A 22 7.04 -2.37 8.75
CA TRP A 22 6.08 -3.13 7.97
C TRP A 22 5.74 -2.44 6.65
N SER A 23 5.45 -1.14 6.64
CA SER A 23 5.19 -0.39 5.40
C SER A 23 6.40 -0.38 4.47
N GLY A 24 7.61 -0.19 5.01
CA GLY A 24 8.84 -0.27 4.22
C GLY A 24 9.08 -1.67 3.65
N PHE A 25 8.81 -2.72 4.44
CA PHE A 25 8.87 -4.11 3.98
C PHE A 25 7.87 -4.40 2.86
N VAL A 26 6.63 -3.92 2.98
CA VAL A 26 5.60 -4.02 1.94
C VAL A 26 6.08 -3.33 0.66
N ALA A 27 6.59 -2.11 0.75
CA ALA A 27 7.12 -1.38 -0.40
C ALA A 27 8.26 -2.14 -1.11
N LEU A 28 9.20 -2.71 -0.34
CA LEU A 28 10.31 -3.53 -0.84
C LEU A 28 9.88 -4.84 -1.52
N ARG A 29 8.69 -5.37 -1.21
CA ARG A 29 8.14 -6.61 -1.78
C ARG A 29 7.09 -6.37 -2.87
N THR A 30 6.81 -5.11 -3.18
CA THR A 30 5.79 -4.68 -4.13
C THR A 30 6.44 -3.85 -5.23
N VAL A 31 6.29 -2.53 -5.18
CA VAL A 31 6.74 -1.60 -6.21
C VAL A 31 8.26 -1.55 -6.32
N LEU A 32 9.00 -1.90 -5.26
CA LEU A 32 10.46 -1.85 -5.22
C LEU A 32 11.14 -3.23 -5.36
N ASP A 33 10.39 -4.27 -5.71
CA ASP A 33 10.93 -5.61 -5.97
C ASP A 33 11.25 -5.76 -7.47
N PRO A 34 12.54 -5.87 -7.88
CA PRO A 34 12.88 -5.99 -9.30
C PRO A 34 12.30 -7.26 -9.92
N GLY A 35 12.20 -8.36 -9.16
CA GLY A 35 11.65 -9.63 -9.65
C GLY A 35 10.13 -9.64 -9.79
N GLN A 36 9.45 -8.53 -9.49
CA GLN A 36 8.02 -8.38 -9.77
C GLN A 36 7.75 -7.83 -11.16
N SER A 37 8.72 -7.16 -11.80
CA SER A 37 8.51 -6.61 -13.14
C SER A 37 8.20 -7.69 -14.18
N GLU A 38 8.98 -8.76 -14.20
CA GLU A 38 8.80 -9.90 -15.11
C GLU A 38 7.42 -10.53 -14.92
N ARG A 39 7.07 -10.88 -13.68
CA ARG A 39 5.74 -11.44 -13.35
C ARG A 39 4.59 -10.50 -13.72
N MET A 40 4.78 -9.18 -13.56
CA MET A 40 3.77 -8.20 -13.96
C MET A 40 3.65 -8.09 -15.46
N ALA A 41 4.77 -8.11 -16.19
CA ALA A 41 4.77 -8.07 -17.64
C ALA A 41 4.04 -9.29 -18.21
N ASP A 42 4.35 -10.48 -17.72
CA ASP A 42 3.65 -11.72 -18.10
C ASP A 42 2.14 -11.61 -17.83
N THR A 43 1.77 -11.19 -16.60
CA THR A 43 0.35 -11.07 -16.22
C THR A 43 -0.38 -10.00 -17.04
N LEU A 44 0.27 -8.87 -17.34
CA LEU A 44 -0.30 -7.80 -18.15
C LEU A 44 -0.45 -8.24 -19.61
N TYR A 45 0.50 -9.02 -20.12
CA TYR A 45 0.48 -9.50 -21.48
C TYR A 45 -0.53 -10.64 -21.68
N GLU A 46 -0.85 -11.40 -20.65
CA GLU A 46 -1.92 -12.41 -20.64
C GLU A 46 -3.34 -11.82 -20.45
N ASP A 47 -3.46 -10.54 -20.07
CA ASP A 47 -4.75 -9.91 -19.80
C ASP A 47 -5.44 -9.44 -21.10
N ASP A 48 -6.64 -9.96 -21.39
CA ASP A 48 -7.38 -9.67 -22.63
C ASP A 48 -7.66 -8.18 -22.84
N GLU A 49 -7.91 -7.43 -21.76
CA GLU A 49 -8.26 -6.01 -21.83
C GLU A 49 -7.02 -5.16 -22.15
N VAL A 50 -5.90 -5.46 -21.49
CA VAL A 50 -4.59 -4.88 -21.81
C VAL A 50 -4.17 -5.23 -23.25
N ARG A 51 -4.30 -6.51 -23.65
CA ARG A 51 -4.00 -6.95 -25.02
C ARG A 51 -4.86 -6.24 -26.05
N SER A 52 -6.16 -6.07 -25.79
CA SER A 52 -7.06 -5.34 -26.68
C SER A 52 -6.65 -3.87 -26.83
N ALA A 53 -6.24 -3.21 -25.74
CA ALA A 53 -5.76 -1.83 -25.78
C ALA A 53 -4.44 -1.71 -26.55
N LEU A 54 -3.50 -2.63 -26.34
CA LEU A 54 -2.24 -2.72 -27.09
C LEU A 54 -2.51 -2.97 -28.58
N ALA A 55 -3.42 -3.90 -28.90
CA ALA A 55 -3.81 -4.20 -30.27
C ALA A 55 -4.40 -2.97 -30.97
N GLY A 56 -5.26 -2.19 -30.29
CA GLY A 56 -5.79 -0.95 -30.85
C GLY A 56 -4.73 0.10 -31.17
N ASN A 57 -3.70 0.22 -30.32
CA ASN A 57 -2.56 1.12 -30.57
C ASN A 57 -1.69 0.61 -31.74
N ILE A 58 -1.45 -0.70 -31.82
CA ILE A 58 -0.72 -1.31 -32.93
C ILE A 58 -1.50 -1.16 -34.23
N ALA A 59 -2.81 -1.42 -34.23
CA ALA A 59 -3.68 -1.23 -35.40
C ALA A 59 -3.62 0.21 -35.91
N THR A 60 -3.63 1.19 -35.00
CA THR A 60 -3.46 2.60 -35.34
C THR A 60 -2.09 2.84 -35.99
N ALA A 61 -1.01 2.32 -35.41
CA ALA A 61 0.34 2.43 -36.00
C ALA A 61 0.45 1.74 -37.36
N VAL A 62 -0.07 0.52 -37.50
CA VAL A 62 -0.08 -0.26 -38.75
C VAL A 62 -0.87 0.46 -39.84
N SER A 63 -2.00 1.09 -39.51
CA SER A 63 -2.78 1.87 -40.47
C SER A 63 -2.00 3.04 -41.08
N THR A 64 -1.01 3.60 -40.37
CA THR A 64 -0.15 4.66 -40.90
C THR A 64 0.92 4.15 -41.87
N LEU A 65 1.18 2.83 -41.89
CA LEU A 65 2.13 2.19 -42.81
C LEU A 65 1.47 1.79 -44.14
N ILE A 66 0.14 1.66 -44.15
CA ILE A 66 -0.62 1.27 -45.35
C ILE A 66 -0.77 2.50 -46.24
N PRO A 67 -0.33 2.45 -47.52
CA PRO A 67 -0.54 3.54 -48.46
C PRO A 67 -2.04 3.84 -48.63
N PRO A 68 -2.44 5.11 -48.70
CA PRO A 68 -3.86 5.49 -48.79
C PRO A 68 -4.56 4.99 -50.07
N GLU A 69 -3.80 4.55 -51.08
CA GLU A 69 -4.31 3.95 -52.30
C GLU A 69 -4.83 2.52 -52.12
N ILE A 70 -4.45 1.85 -51.02
CA ILE A 70 -4.80 0.46 -50.74
C ILE A 70 -5.89 0.42 -49.67
N ASP A 71 -7.07 -0.02 -50.05
CA ASP A 71 -8.20 -0.17 -49.13
C ASP A 71 -8.06 -1.48 -48.34
N VAL A 72 -7.57 -1.38 -47.11
CA VAL A 72 -7.53 -2.49 -46.15
C VAL A 72 -8.65 -2.27 -45.13
N PRO A 73 -9.65 -3.17 -45.06
CA PRO A 73 -10.72 -3.07 -44.08
C PRO A 73 -10.18 -2.97 -42.65
N ARG A 74 -10.79 -2.11 -41.83
CA ARG A 74 -10.38 -1.91 -40.44
C ARG A 74 -10.33 -3.22 -39.63
N GLU A 75 -11.31 -4.10 -39.86
CA GLU A 75 -11.37 -5.42 -39.22
C GLU A 75 -10.11 -6.28 -39.52
N GLN A 76 -9.54 -6.12 -40.72
CA GLN A 76 -8.33 -6.83 -41.11
C GLN A 76 -7.08 -6.23 -40.45
N VAL A 77 -7.02 -4.90 -40.32
CA VAL A 77 -5.94 -4.23 -39.58
C VAL A 77 -5.97 -4.61 -38.10
N ASP A 78 -7.17 -4.68 -37.50
CA ASP A 78 -7.35 -5.09 -36.10
C ASP A 78 -6.91 -6.55 -35.90
N ALA A 79 -7.28 -7.46 -36.83
CA ALA A 79 -6.83 -8.85 -36.79
C ALA A 79 -5.31 -9.01 -36.93
N ILE A 80 -4.69 -8.22 -37.81
CA ILE A 80 -3.23 -8.17 -37.95
C ILE A 80 -2.58 -7.68 -36.66
N ALA A 81 -3.13 -6.64 -36.02
CA ALA A 81 -2.57 -6.13 -34.78
C ALA A 81 -2.59 -7.16 -33.64
N VAL A 82 -3.66 -7.97 -33.54
CA VAL A 82 -3.70 -9.11 -32.62
C VAL A 82 -2.64 -10.16 -32.99
N ALA A 83 -2.51 -10.52 -34.27
CA ALA A 83 -1.51 -11.49 -34.72
C ALA A 83 -0.05 -11.00 -34.53
N VAL A 84 0.18 -9.69 -34.60
CA VAL A 84 1.48 -9.07 -34.28
C VAL A 84 1.78 -9.19 -32.80
N LEU A 85 0.79 -9.00 -31.92
CA LEU A 85 0.99 -9.23 -30.50
C LEU A 85 1.37 -10.67 -30.24
N ASP A 86 0.74 -11.64 -30.90
CA ASP A 86 1.04 -13.08 -30.78
C ASP A 86 2.44 -13.49 -31.28
N ASP A 87 3.22 -12.58 -31.86
CA ASP A 87 4.60 -12.85 -32.24
C ASP A 87 5.50 -12.93 -30.99
N PRO A 88 6.22 -14.06 -30.76
CA PRO A 88 7.06 -14.22 -29.57
C PRO A 88 8.21 -13.21 -29.48
N ARG A 89 8.64 -12.62 -30.61
CA ARG A 89 9.64 -11.54 -30.62
C ARG A 89 9.06 -10.25 -30.06
N VAL A 90 7.80 -9.95 -30.39
CA VAL A 90 7.07 -8.78 -29.91
C VAL A 90 6.77 -8.91 -28.41
N GLU A 91 6.29 -10.08 -27.98
CA GLU A 91 6.09 -10.38 -26.56
C GLU A 91 7.38 -10.20 -25.76
N ALA A 92 8.50 -10.78 -26.23
CA ALA A 92 9.80 -10.66 -25.58
C ALA A 92 10.27 -9.20 -25.51
N LEU A 93 10.07 -8.42 -26.57
CA LEU A 93 10.43 -7.00 -26.62
C LEU A 93 9.62 -6.17 -25.62
N ILE A 94 8.31 -6.37 -25.56
CA ILE A 94 7.41 -5.67 -24.61
C ILE A 94 7.81 -6.01 -23.16
N THR A 95 7.98 -7.30 -22.88
CA THR A 95 8.35 -7.80 -21.55
C THR A 95 9.71 -7.24 -21.12
N GLN A 96 10.71 -7.31 -22.00
CA GLN A 96 12.04 -6.77 -21.74
C GLN A 96 12.01 -5.25 -21.52
N ALA A 97 11.24 -4.50 -22.31
CA ALA A 97 11.10 -3.06 -22.14
C ALA A 97 10.47 -2.68 -20.80
N PHE A 98 9.46 -3.43 -20.37
CA PHE A 98 8.84 -3.24 -19.06
C PHE A 98 9.83 -3.51 -17.92
N VAL A 99 10.56 -4.63 -17.98
CA VAL A 99 11.59 -5.00 -17.01
C VAL A 99 12.70 -3.95 -16.94
N GLN A 100 13.22 -3.50 -18.10
CA GLN A 100 14.26 -2.47 -18.14
C GLN A 100 13.77 -1.12 -17.61
N THR A 101 12.54 -0.73 -17.94
CA THR A 101 11.96 0.52 -17.44
C THR A 101 11.80 0.47 -15.92
N HIS A 102 11.32 -0.66 -15.38
CA HIS A 102 11.21 -0.84 -13.93
C HIS A 102 12.58 -0.88 -13.25
N ALA A 103 13.55 -1.58 -13.82
CA ALA A 103 14.93 -1.60 -13.32
C ALA A 103 15.51 -0.18 -13.27
N ALA A 104 15.38 0.60 -14.35
CA ALA A 104 15.84 1.99 -14.39
C ALA A 104 15.14 2.88 -13.35
N PHE A 105 13.83 2.70 -13.16
CA PHE A 105 13.07 3.35 -12.09
C PHE A 105 13.57 3.00 -10.68
N LEU A 106 14.08 1.78 -10.48
CA LEU A 106 14.73 1.33 -9.25
C LEU A 106 16.22 1.73 -9.16
N GLY A 107 16.71 2.57 -10.08
CA GLY A 107 18.10 2.99 -10.17
C GLY A 107 19.06 1.89 -10.60
N GLU A 108 18.55 0.85 -11.26
CA GLU A 108 19.30 -0.28 -11.81
C GLU A 108 19.31 -0.19 -13.35
N GLY A 109 20.44 0.23 -13.92
CA GLY A 109 20.60 0.35 -15.38
C GLY A 109 20.19 1.71 -15.95
N GLU A 110 20.23 1.81 -17.27
CA GLU A 110 19.83 3.02 -18.01
C GLU A 110 18.39 2.90 -18.49
N MET A 111 17.65 4.00 -18.47
CA MET A 111 16.29 4.01 -18.99
C MET A 111 16.32 3.79 -20.51
N PRO A 112 15.56 2.82 -21.05
CA PRO A 112 15.45 2.65 -22.49
C PRO A 112 14.91 3.95 -23.11
N ARG A 113 15.75 4.62 -23.91
CA ARG A 113 15.37 5.87 -24.58
C ARG A 113 14.47 5.63 -25.78
N GLN A 114 14.62 4.48 -26.40
CA GLN A 114 13.90 4.06 -27.59
C GLN A 114 13.64 2.57 -27.50
N LEU A 115 12.40 2.17 -27.79
CA LEU A 115 12.07 0.79 -28.05
C LEU A 115 12.44 0.50 -29.51
N ASP A 116 13.19 -0.57 -29.75
CA ASP A 116 13.52 -0.97 -31.12
C ASP A 116 12.27 -1.50 -31.82
N ALA A 117 11.50 -0.60 -32.41
CA ALA A 117 10.24 -0.99 -33.01
C ALA A 117 10.39 -1.52 -34.44
N THR A 118 11.62 -1.82 -34.87
CA THR A 118 11.84 -2.63 -36.08
C THR A 118 11.17 -3.99 -35.94
N VAL A 119 11.21 -4.62 -34.76
CA VAL A 119 10.53 -5.90 -34.50
C VAL A 119 9.02 -5.81 -34.72
N PHE A 120 8.39 -4.70 -34.30
CA PHE A 120 6.96 -4.48 -34.56
C PHE A 120 6.68 -4.28 -36.05
N GLY A 121 7.54 -3.51 -36.74
CA GLY A 121 7.41 -3.28 -38.18
C GLY A 121 7.60 -4.55 -39.01
N GLU A 122 8.57 -5.37 -38.66
CA GLU A 122 8.83 -6.68 -39.29
C GLU A 122 7.67 -7.64 -39.06
N ALA A 123 7.22 -7.81 -37.81
CA ALA A 123 6.07 -8.66 -37.50
C ALA A 123 4.79 -8.17 -38.22
N ALA A 124 4.53 -6.86 -38.22
CA ALA A 124 3.38 -6.30 -38.93
C ALA A 124 3.47 -6.52 -40.45
N ARG A 125 4.65 -6.33 -41.05
CA ARG A 125 4.87 -6.60 -42.47
C ARG A 125 4.69 -8.07 -42.80
N GLU A 126 5.25 -8.98 -42.00
CA GLU A 126 5.08 -10.42 -42.18
C GLU A 126 3.59 -10.82 -42.17
N GLN A 127 2.81 -10.30 -41.22
CA GLN A 127 1.37 -10.57 -41.14
C GLN A 127 0.57 -9.93 -42.29
N LEU A 128 0.91 -8.69 -42.69
CA LEU A 128 0.30 -8.01 -43.83
C LEU A 128 0.56 -8.77 -45.14
N VAL A 129 1.81 -9.16 -45.41
CA VAL A 129 2.19 -9.88 -46.63
C VAL A 129 1.61 -11.30 -46.65
N ALA A 130 1.56 -11.98 -45.50
CA ALA A 130 0.91 -13.28 -45.40
C ALA A 130 -0.59 -13.22 -45.74
N THR A 131 -1.25 -12.11 -45.40
CA THR A 131 -2.69 -11.94 -45.65
C THR A 131 -2.97 -11.37 -47.05
N GLN A 132 -2.12 -10.46 -47.54
CA GLN A 132 -2.21 -9.82 -48.85
C GLN A 132 -0.81 -9.73 -49.50
N PRO A 133 -0.41 -10.75 -50.29
CA PRO A 133 0.94 -10.81 -50.88
C PRO A 133 1.31 -9.65 -51.81
N GLU A 134 0.30 -8.98 -52.38
CA GLU A 134 0.47 -7.81 -53.24
C GLU A 134 1.06 -6.59 -52.51
N LEU A 135 0.95 -6.53 -51.18
CA LEU A 135 1.53 -5.47 -50.36
C LEU A 135 3.07 -5.52 -50.29
N ASP A 136 3.69 -6.65 -50.60
CA ASP A 136 5.14 -6.83 -50.45
C ASP A 136 5.95 -5.83 -51.29
N ALA A 137 5.44 -5.46 -52.47
CA ALA A 137 6.08 -4.49 -53.34
C ALA A 137 5.95 -3.03 -52.85
N PHE A 138 5.02 -2.76 -51.94
CA PHE A 138 4.70 -1.40 -51.47
C PHE A 138 5.20 -1.12 -50.06
N LEU A 139 5.36 -2.16 -49.23
CA LEU A 139 5.82 -2.02 -47.85
C LEU A 139 7.35 -1.83 -47.80
N PRO A 140 7.87 -0.90 -46.98
CA PRO A 140 9.30 -0.79 -46.77
C PRO A 140 9.84 -2.07 -46.12
N PRO A 141 11.09 -2.49 -46.42
CA PRO A 141 11.65 -3.75 -45.93
C PRO A 141 11.80 -3.79 -44.40
N ALA A 142 11.98 -2.64 -43.75
CA ALA A 142 12.06 -2.49 -42.30
C ALA A 142 11.38 -1.17 -41.87
N PRO A 143 10.07 -1.17 -41.59
CA PRO A 143 9.40 0.02 -41.10
C PRO A 143 9.91 0.36 -39.70
N THR A 144 10.58 1.50 -39.54
CA THR A 144 10.97 2.00 -38.22
C THR A 144 9.78 2.71 -37.59
N LEU A 145 9.05 1.98 -36.74
CA LEU A 145 8.12 2.62 -35.81
C LEU A 145 8.95 3.26 -34.70
N SER A 146 8.69 4.52 -34.36
CA SER A 146 9.27 5.15 -33.17
C SER A 146 8.12 5.47 -32.25
N VAL A 147 8.02 4.71 -31.15
CA VAL A 147 7.05 4.97 -30.10
C VAL A 147 7.79 5.76 -29.02
N PRO A 148 7.61 7.09 -28.93
CA PRO A 148 8.22 7.86 -27.86
C PRO A 148 7.66 7.37 -26.53
N LEU A 149 8.51 6.82 -25.68
CA LEU A 149 8.15 6.51 -24.30
C LEU A 149 8.21 7.81 -23.50
N PRO A 150 7.15 8.18 -22.75
CA PRO A 150 7.15 9.38 -21.91
C PRO A 150 8.01 9.16 -20.64
N THR A 151 9.31 8.97 -20.84
CA THR A 151 10.29 8.61 -19.79
C THR A 151 10.92 9.82 -19.10
N GLU A 152 10.69 11.03 -19.60
CA GLU A 152 11.39 12.25 -19.17
C GLU A 152 11.20 12.60 -17.68
N HIS A 153 10.14 12.10 -17.05
CA HIS A 153 9.75 12.46 -15.69
C HIS A 153 9.69 11.28 -14.71
N ILE A 154 10.24 10.12 -15.08
CA ILE A 154 10.23 8.96 -14.19
C ILE A 154 11.28 9.17 -13.08
N PRO A 155 10.87 9.27 -11.80
CA PRO A 155 11.81 9.54 -10.72
C PRO A 155 12.68 8.31 -10.44
N ASP A 156 13.97 8.52 -10.16
CA ASP A 156 14.87 7.46 -9.68
C ASP A 156 14.55 7.13 -8.21
N LEU A 157 13.93 5.97 -7.97
CA LEU A 157 13.65 5.43 -6.64
C LEU A 157 14.78 4.55 -6.09
N GLY A 158 15.88 4.38 -6.81
CA GLY A 158 17.04 3.62 -6.35
C GLY A 158 17.61 4.09 -5.01
N PRO A 159 17.76 5.40 -4.74
CA PRO A 159 18.12 5.89 -3.41
C PRO A 159 17.11 5.50 -2.32
N VAL A 160 15.81 5.57 -2.62
CA VAL A 160 14.73 5.23 -1.68
C VAL A 160 14.74 3.73 -1.38
N ARG A 161 14.87 2.88 -2.41
CA ARG A 161 14.97 1.42 -2.27
C ARG A 161 16.17 1.03 -1.42
N ARG A 162 17.36 1.57 -1.71
CA ARG A 162 18.58 1.32 -0.91
C ARG A 162 18.42 1.77 0.54
N ALA A 163 17.83 2.94 0.76
CA ALA A 163 17.54 3.44 2.10
C ALA A 163 16.58 2.50 2.85
N LEU A 164 15.50 2.05 2.22
CA LEU A 164 14.56 1.10 2.83
C LEU A 164 15.22 -0.25 3.12
N GLN A 165 16.02 -0.79 2.20
CA GLN A 165 16.76 -2.04 2.42
C GLN A 165 17.68 -1.98 3.64
N ALA A 166 18.30 -0.82 3.89
CA ALA A 166 19.14 -0.60 5.07
C ALA A 166 18.32 -0.33 6.34
N VAL A 167 17.26 0.47 6.27
CA VAL A 167 16.52 0.98 7.43
C VAL A 167 15.50 -0.03 7.96
N VAL A 168 14.78 -0.74 7.08
CA VAL A 168 13.74 -1.71 7.48
C VAL A 168 14.23 -2.79 8.45
N PRO A 169 15.39 -3.47 8.25
CA PRO A 169 15.87 -4.45 9.22
C PRO A 169 16.24 -3.80 10.56
N VAL A 170 16.82 -2.59 10.55
CA VAL A 170 17.15 -1.85 11.78
C VAL A 170 15.89 -1.48 12.55
N LEU A 171 14.87 -0.94 11.87
CA LEU A 171 13.57 -0.62 12.50
C LEU A 171 12.90 -1.89 13.05
N THR A 172 12.98 -3.00 12.33
CA THR A 172 12.44 -4.29 12.78
C THR A 172 13.11 -4.74 14.08
N ILE A 173 14.44 -4.70 14.16
CA ILE A 173 15.20 -5.04 15.37
C ILE A 173 14.84 -4.10 16.53
N LEU A 174 14.76 -2.79 16.28
CA LEU A 174 14.38 -1.80 17.30
C LEU A 174 12.94 -2.01 17.80
N ALA A 175 12.00 -2.31 16.90
CA ALA A 175 10.63 -2.63 17.26
C ALA A 175 10.55 -3.89 18.13
N VAL A 176 11.17 -4.99 17.70
CA VAL A 176 11.19 -6.25 18.45
C VAL A 176 11.87 -6.07 19.81
N GLY A 177 13.05 -5.43 19.82
CA GLY A 177 13.80 -5.15 21.05
C GLY A 177 13.00 -4.28 22.03
N GLY A 178 12.29 -3.26 21.53
CA GLY A 178 11.43 -2.42 22.36
C GLY A 178 10.18 -3.14 22.89
N ILE A 179 9.56 -4.02 22.09
CA ILE A 179 8.47 -4.89 22.57
C ILE A 179 8.97 -5.83 23.68
N LEU A 180 10.14 -6.44 23.51
CA LEU A 180 10.77 -7.28 24.53
C LEU A 180 11.12 -6.49 25.79
N LEU A 181 11.67 -5.28 25.65
CA LEU A 181 11.96 -4.40 26.77
C LEU A 181 10.68 -4.02 27.54
N ALA A 182 9.60 -3.74 26.82
CA ALA A 182 8.29 -3.48 27.43
C ALA A 182 7.77 -4.71 28.19
N LEU A 183 7.97 -5.93 27.65
CA LEU A 183 7.62 -7.19 28.32
C LEU A 183 8.41 -7.44 29.61
N ILE A 184 9.71 -7.12 29.61
CA ILE A 184 10.57 -7.27 30.80
C ILE A 184 10.22 -6.22 31.86
N THR A 185 9.94 -4.98 31.44
CA THR A 185 9.69 -3.85 32.35
C THR A 185 8.29 -3.91 32.98
N THR A 186 7.30 -4.49 32.28
CA THR A 186 5.93 -4.53 32.76
C THR A 186 5.67 -5.65 33.76
N THR A 187 4.90 -5.34 34.81
CA THR A 187 4.32 -6.37 35.69
C THR A 187 3.13 -7.08 35.04
N HIS A 188 2.50 -6.48 34.02
CA HIS A 188 1.32 -7.01 33.34
C HIS A 188 1.63 -7.51 31.92
N ARG A 189 2.47 -8.55 31.81
CA ARG A 189 2.89 -9.15 30.53
C ARG A 189 1.74 -9.50 29.57
N PRO A 190 0.58 -10.04 30.02
CA PRO A 190 -0.56 -10.32 29.14
C PRO A 190 -1.04 -9.12 28.34
N SER A 191 -0.94 -7.90 28.89
CA SER A 191 -1.38 -6.68 28.22
C SER A 191 -0.49 -6.33 27.02
N VAL A 192 0.80 -6.65 27.08
CA VAL A 192 1.74 -6.34 25.98
C VAL A 192 1.51 -7.31 24.83
N PHE A 193 1.43 -8.61 25.12
CA PHE A 193 1.12 -9.65 24.13
C PHE A 193 -0.19 -9.38 23.37
N ARG A 194 -1.26 -9.00 24.08
CA ARG A 194 -2.54 -8.66 23.43
C ARG A 194 -2.43 -7.44 22.52
N ARG A 195 -1.74 -6.39 22.96
CA ARG A 195 -1.59 -5.16 22.16
C ARG A 195 -0.73 -5.39 20.92
N ALA A 196 0.40 -6.09 21.07
CA ALA A 196 1.24 -6.48 19.93
C ALA A 196 0.48 -7.40 18.97
N GLY A 197 -0.29 -8.36 19.50
CA GLY A 197 -1.09 -9.26 18.69
C GLY A 197 -2.23 -8.56 17.93
N MET A 198 -2.96 -7.65 18.59
CA MET A 198 -3.98 -6.82 17.92
C MET A 198 -3.36 -5.91 16.85
N TRP A 199 -2.17 -5.35 17.10
CA TRP A 199 -1.46 -4.58 16.09
C TRP A 199 -1.09 -5.44 14.88
N ALA A 200 -0.52 -6.63 15.09
CA ALA A 200 -0.13 -7.54 14.01
C ALA A 200 -1.34 -7.97 13.17
N ILE A 201 -2.45 -8.32 13.82
CA ILE A 201 -3.72 -8.62 13.13
C ILE A 201 -4.23 -7.39 12.38
N GLY A 202 -4.18 -6.21 12.98
CA GLY A 202 -4.60 -4.96 12.34
C GLY A 202 -3.77 -4.62 11.10
N ALA A 203 -2.44 -4.80 11.15
CA ALA A 203 -1.55 -4.59 10.03
C ALA A 203 -1.80 -5.59 8.89
N ALA A 204 -2.04 -6.86 9.21
CA ALA A 204 -2.42 -7.87 8.22
C ALA A 204 -3.80 -7.59 7.61
N ALA A 205 -4.78 -7.25 8.44
CA ALA A 205 -6.12 -6.89 7.99
C ALA A 205 -6.10 -5.64 7.09
N PHE A 206 -5.24 -4.66 7.39
CA PHE A 206 -5.06 -3.48 6.55
C PHE A 206 -4.58 -3.83 5.13
N ILE A 207 -3.63 -4.77 4.99
CA ILE A 207 -3.19 -5.25 3.68
C ILE A 207 -4.33 -5.95 2.92
N LEU A 208 -5.10 -6.81 3.61
CA LEU A 208 -6.26 -7.48 2.99
C LEU A 208 -7.35 -6.48 2.56
N LEU A 209 -7.64 -5.50 3.42
CA LEU A 209 -8.61 -4.44 3.12
C LEU A 209 -8.15 -3.56 1.96
N THR A 210 -6.85 -3.24 1.88
CA THR A 210 -6.30 -2.51 0.73
C THR A 210 -6.38 -3.38 -0.52
N GLY A 211 -6.05 -4.67 -0.41
CA GLY A 211 -6.17 -5.68 -1.47
C GLY A 211 -7.53 -5.71 -2.14
N ILE A 212 -8.58 -5.71 -1.33
CA ILE A 212 -9.98 -5.80 -1.80
C ILE A 212 -10.54 -4.41 -2.15
N GLY A 213 -10.20 -3.40 -1.36
CA GLY A 213 -10.78 -2.05 -1.45
C GLY A 213 -10.18 -1.19 -2.55
N LEU A 214 -8.88 -1.33 -2.84
CA LEU A 214 -8.21 -0.47 -3.81
C LEU A 214 -8.71 -0.66 -5.24
N PRO A 215 -8.96 -1.89 -5.76
CA PRO A 215 -9.56 -2.06 -7.09
C PRO A 215 -10.90 -1.34 -7.23
N TRP A 216 -11.72 -1.35 -6.18
CA TRP A 216 -13.00 -0.62 -6.17
C TRP A 216 -12.80 0.90 -6.21
N ILE A 217 -11.81 1.43 -5.49
CA ILE A 217 -11.45 2.85 -5.51
C ILE A 217 -10.92 3.26 -6.89
N ILE A 218 -10.04 2.45 -7.47
CA ILE A 218 -9.43 2.69 -8.79
C ILE A 218 -10.50 2.73 -9.88
N ARG A 219 -11.43 1.77 -9.91
CA ARG A 219 -12.57 1.75 -10.83
C ARG A 219 -13.43 3.01 -10.77
N ARG A 220 -13.46 3.68 -9.62
CA ARG A 220 -14.23 4.91 -9.41
C ARG A 220 -13.48 6.19 -9.82
N LEU A 221 -12.15 6.19 -9.71
CA LEU A 221 -11.31 7.36 -9.98
C LEU A 221 -10.76 7.39 -11.40
N ALA A 222 -10.53 6.22 -12.00
CA ALA A 222 -9.93 6.09 -13.33
C ALA A 222 -10.61 4.93 -14.09
N PRO A 223 -11.90 5.09 -14.48
CA PRO A 223 -12.65 4.03 -15.14
C PRO A 223 -11.94 3.51 -16.39
N ASP A 224 -11.31 4.40 -17.16
CA ASP A 224 -10.64 4.07 -18.43
C ASP A 224 -9.39 3.20 -18.27
N ASN A 225 -8.79 3.15 -17.07
CA ASN A 225 -7.57 2.38 -16.79
C ASN A 225 -7.76 1.38 -15.65
N ALA A 226 -9.01 1.13 -15.27
CA ALA A 226 -9.31 0.46 -14.02
C ALA A 226 -8.93 -1.02 -14.02
N GLU A 227 -9.01 -1.65 -15.19
CA GLU A 227 -8.69 -3.07 -15.39
C GLU A 227 -7.20 -3.29 -15.30
N VAL A 228 -6.41 -2.56 -16.10
CA VAL A 228 -4.94 -2.57 -16.05
C VAL A 228 -4.42 -2.35 -14.63
N ALA A 229 -4.95 -1.33 -13.95
CA ALA A 229 -4.54 -1.00 -12.58
C ALA A 229 -5.01 -2.04 -11.54
N ALA A 230 -6.18 -2.67 -11.74
CA ALA A 230 -6.65 -3.75 -10.87
C ALA A 230 -5.78 -5.01 -11.00
N VAL A 231 -5.41 -5.38 -12.23
CA VAL A 231 -4.52 -6.52 -12.51
C VAL A 231 -3.16 -6.30 -11.86
N LEU A 232 -2.53 -5.14 -12.14
CA LEU A 232 -1.26 -4.75 -11.51
C LEU A 232 -1.32 -4.82 -9.99
N PHE A 233 -2.39 -4.27 -9.40
CA PHE A 233 -2.55 -4.25 -7.97
C PHE A 233 -2.79 -5.65 -7.38
N SER A 234 -3.51 -6.52 -8.08
CA SER A 234 -3.73 -7.89 -7.64
C SER A 234 -2.42 -8.69 -7.56
N THR A 235 -1.53 -8.49 -8.54
CA THR A 235 -0.18 -9.09 -8.57
C THR A 235 0.68 -8.56 -7.44
N LEU A 236 0.58 -7.27 -7.11
CA LEU A 236 1.24 -6.66 -5.95
C LEU A 236 0.76 -7.22 -4.62
N VAL A 237 -0.56 -7.37 -4.44
CA VAL A 237 -1.12 -7.88 -3.18
C VAL A 237 -0.73 -9.34 -2.97
N ARG A 238 -0.67 -10.13 -4.04
CA ARG A 238 -0.30 -11.55 -3.98
C ARG A 238 1.09 -11.77 -3.37
N SER A 239 2.06 -10.89 -3.64
CA SER A 239 3.41 -11.03 -3.08
C SER A 239 3.49 -10.79 -1.57
N VAL A 240 2.57 -9.99 -1.02
CA VAL A 240 2.53 -9.63 0.41
C VAL A 240 1.53 -10.49 1.20
N LEU A 241 0.71 -11.28 0.51
CA LEU A 241 -0.32 -12.11 1.13
C LEU A 241 0.27 -13.11 2.13
N VAL A 242 1.32 -13.85 1.74
CA VAL A 242 1.96 -14.85 2.62
C VAL A 242 2.55 -14.19 3.87
N PRO A 243 3.38 -13.13 3.77
CA PRO A 243 3.83 -12.38 4.95
C PRO A 243 2.69 -11.86 5.83
N ALA A 244 1.59 -11.37 5.24
CA ALA A 244 0.44 -10.86 5.99
C ALA A 244 -0.26 -11.98 6.77
N ILE A 245 -0.43 -13.17 6.18
CA ILE A 245 -0.99 -14.35 6.85
C ILE A 245 -0.08 -14.78 8.00
N VAL A 246 1.23 -14.83 7.78
CA VAL A 246 2.20 -15.16 8.85
C VAL A 246 2.12 -14.15 9.99
N LEU A 247 2.05 -12.85 9.68
CA LEU A 247 1.91 -11.79 10.68
C LEU A 247 0.60 -11.92 11.47
N ALA A 248 -0.51 -12.22 10.80
CA ALA A 248 -1.79 -12.50 11.45
C ALA A 248 -1.72 -13.72 12.39
N GLY A 249 -1.07 -14.80 11.95
CA GLY A 249 -0.85 -16.00 12.74
C GLY A 249 -0.01 -15.74 14.00
N VAL A 250 1.09 -14.99 13.87
CA VAL A 250 1.91 -14.53 15.00
C VAL A 250 1.11 -13.64 15.95
N GLY A 251 0.25 -12.77 15.40
CA GLY A 251 -0.63 -11.91 16.17
C GLY A 251 -1.64 -12.71 17.00
N LEU A 252 -2.28 -13.71 16.38
CA LEU A 252 -3.22 -14.62 17.05
C LEU A 252 -2.52 -15.43 18.15
N ALA A 253 -1.37 -16.03 17.85
CA ALA A 253 -0.57 -16.78 18.82
C ALA A 253 -0.18 -15.90 20.01
N SER A 254 0.17 -14.63 19.77
CA SER A 254 0.48 -13.66 20.82
C SER A 254 -0.73 -13.38 21.72
N ILE A 255 -1.93 -13.22 21.15
CA ILE A 255 -3.16 -13.02 21.93
C ILE A 255 -3.45 -14.25 22.80
N VAL A 256 -3.37 -15.46 22.23
CA VAL A 256 -3.60 -16.73 22.94
C VAL A 256 -2.59 -16.91 24.08
N ALA A 257 -1.31 -16.68 23.82
CA ALA A 257 -0.27 -16.73 24.84
C ALA A 257 -0.55 -15.72 25.98
N GLY A 258 -0.99 -14.50 25.64
CA GLY A 258 -1.41 -13.51 26.62
C GLY A 258 -2.62 -13.97 27.46
N MET A 259 -3.59 -14.66 26.86
CA MET A 259 -4.75 -15.22 27.58
C MET A 259 -4.36 -16.38 28.50
N ALA A 260 -3.56 -17.32 28.01
CA ALA A 260 -3.07 -18.46 28.79
C ALA A 260 -2.28 -17.98 30.02
N TRP A 261 -1.38 -17.00 29.84
CA TRP A 261 -0.61 -16.43 30.95
C TRP A 261 -1.49 -15.75 32.00
N ALA A 262 -2.52 -15.02 31.55
CA ALA A 262 -3.47 -14.38 32.47
C ALA A 262 -4.29 -15.40 33.26
N SER A 263 -4.63 -16.55 32.65
CA SER A 263 -5.37 -17.62 33.32
C SER A 263 -4.53 -18.35 34.38
N GLY A 264 -3.28 -18.71 34.07
CA GLY A 264 -2.36 -19.35 35.01
C GLY A 264 -2.03 -18.46 36.22
N ALA A 265 -1.85 -17.16 36.00
CA ALA A 265 -1.63 -16.21 37.09
C ALA A 265 -2.84 -16.05 38.02
N ARG A 266 -4.07 -16.29 37.53
CA ARG A 266 -5.28 -16.32 38.38
C ARG A 266 -5.36 -17.64 39.14
N ALA A 267 -5.10 -18.77 38.49
CA ALA A 267 -5.09 -20.09 39.14
C ALA A 267 -4.12 -20.12 40.34
N ALA A 268 -2.89 -19.62 40.16
CA ALA A 268 -1.89 -19.53 41.22
C ALA A 268 -2.26 -18.59 42.39
N ARG A 269 -3.16 -17.62 42.17
CA ARG A 269 -3.71 -16.76 43.26
C ARG A 269 -4.92 -17.36 43.94
N THR A 270 -5.61 -18.27 43.26
CA THR A 270 -6.82 -18.93 43.77
C THR A 270 -6.47 -20.20 44.55
N GLU A 271 -5.20 -20.64 44.51
CA GLU A 271 -4.69 -21.64 45.43
C GLU A 271 -5.01 -21.16 46.85
N PRO A 272 -5.90 -21.87 47.55
CA PRO A 272 -6.50 -21.37 48.78
C PRO A 272 -5.38 -21.12 49.76
N GLU A 273 -5.15 -19.85 50.09
CA GLU A 273 -4.19 -19.42 51.12
C GLU A 273 -4.38 -20.39 52.28
N PRO A 274 -3.37 -21.26 52.57
CA PRO A 274 -3.55 -22.45 53.36
C PRO A 274 -4.19 -22.00 54.64
N ARG A 275 -5.50 -22.28 54.78
CA ARG A 275 -6.44 -21.68 55.75
C ARG A 275 -5.60 -21.36 56.94
N ARG A 276 -5.15 -20.10 57.11
CA ARG A 276 -4.27 -19.74 58.23
C ARG A 276 -5.02 -20.29 59.40
N GLN A 277 -4.51 -21.38 59.97
CA GLN A 277 -5.23 -22.17 60.96
C GLN A 277 -5.72 -21.12 61.90
N ARG A 278 -7.05 -20.93 61.90
CA ARG A 278 -7.69 -19.86 62.62
C ARG A 278 -7.26 -20.15 64.03
N ARG A 279 -6.19 -19.50 64.52
CA ARG A 279 -5.64 -19.77 65.83
C ARG A 279 -6.88 -19.70 66.70
N PRO A 280 -7.24 -20.79 67.40
CA PRO A 280 -8.45 -20.83 68.21
C PRO A 280 -8.42 -19.53 68.98
N ARG A 281 -9.41 -18.68 68.70
CA ARG A 281 -9.50 -17.35 69.25
C ARG A 281 -9.50 -17.58 70.74
N THR A 282 -8.34 -17.42 71.38
CA THR A 282 -8.22 -17.49 72.83
C THR A 282 -9.30 -16.57 73.31
N ALA A 283 -10.26 -17.14 74.03
CA ALA A 283 -11.49 -16.47 74.42
C ALA A 283 -11.10 -15.09 74.94
N ALA A 284 -11.48 -14.04 74.20
CA ALA A 284 -11.36 -12.71 74.74
C ALA A 284 -12.17 -12.74 76.04
N PRO A 285 -11.61 -12.29 77.18
CA PRO A 285 -12.35 -12.21 78.42
C PRO A 285 -13.67 -11.47 78.16
N PRO A 286 -14.77 -11.88 78.82
CA PRO A 286 -16.08 -11.30 78.60
C PRO A 286 -15.97 -9.78 78.72
N ALA A 287 -16.32 -9.08 77.65
CA ALA A 287 -16.41 -7.63 77.70
C ALA A 287 -17.39 -7.26 78.83
N PRO A 288 -17.06 -6.29 79.69
CA PRO A 288 -17.98 -5.83 80.72
C PRO A 288 -19.30 -5.44 80.07
N TYR A 289 -20.38 -5.92 80.67
CA TYR A 289 -21.76 -5.67 80.28
C TYR A 289 -21.97 -4.18 80.01
N ARG A 290 -22.02 -3.81 78.74
CA ARG A 290 -22.37 -2.46 78.32
C ARG A 290 -23.89 -2.41 78.29
N PRO A 291 -24.55 -1.63 79.17
CA PRO A 291 -26.00 -1.56 79.22
C PRO A 291 -26.54 -1.17 77.84
N ALA A 292 -27.65 -1.83 77.47
CA ALA A 292 -28.36 -1.62 76.23
C ALA A 292 -28.64 -0.12 76.04
N ALA A 293 -27.91 0.50 75.12
CA ALA A 293 -28.27 1.82 74.63
C ALA A 293 -29.62 1.71 73.93
N ALA A 294 -30.52 2.62 74.30
CA ALA A 294 -31.89 2.75 73.82
C ALA A 294 -32.03 2.58 72.29
N PRO A 295 -33.20 2.13 71.81
CA PRO A 295 -33.47 1.96 70.38
C PRO A 295 -33.11 3.23 69.62
N HIS A 296 -32.10 3.13 68.75
CA HIS A 296 -31.75 4.18 67.82
C HIS A 296 -32.96 4.47 66.93
N ARG A 297 -33.51 5.66 67.13
CA ARG A 297 -34.44 6.33 66.23
C ARG A 297 -33.85 6.25 64.81
N PRO A 298 -34.64 5.84 63.79
CA PRO A 298 -34.14 5.78 62.42
C PRO A 298 -33.58 7.15 62.04
N ALA A 299 -32.32 7.16 61.62
CA ALA A 299 -31.69 8.35 61.06
C ALA A 299 -32.53 8.83 59.86
N PRO A 300 -32.80 10.13 59.73
CA PRO A 300 -33.46 10.66 58.55
C PRO A 300 -32.66 10.27 57.29
N PRO A 301 -33.33 9.97 56.17
CA PRO A 301 -32.66 9.56 54.94
C PRO A 301 -31.60 10.59 54.59
N ALA A 302 -30.36 10.12 54.45
CA ALA A 302 -29.25 10.95 53.99
C ALA A 302 -29.67 11.62 52.69
N GLN A 303 -29.81 12.94 52.73
CA GLN A 303 -30.01 13.74 51.54
C GLN A 303 -28.83 13.46 50.61
N LEU A 304 -29.12 12.81 49.48
CA LEU A 304 -28.17 12.68 48.39
C LEU A 304 -27.65 14.08 48.06
N PRO A 305 -26.33 14.28 47.89
CA PRO A 305 -25.80 15.57 47.45
C PRO A 305 -26.51 15.98 46.16
N PRO A 306 -26.86 17.27 46.00
CA PRO A 306 -27.59 17.75 44.84
C PRO A 306 -26.86 17.31 43.58
N ARG A 307 -27.60 16.58 42.72
CA ARG A 307 -27.17 16.20 41.39
C ARG A 307 -26.69 17.48 40.69
N PRO A 308 -25.42 17.58 40.24
CA PRO A 308 -24.96 18.78 39.56
C PRO A 308 -25.90 19.09 38.40
N ALA A 309 -26.44 20.31 38.42
CA ALA A 309 -27.43 20.78 37.46
C ALA A 309 -26.98 20.44 36.04
N ALA A 310 -27.92 19.91 35.24
CA ALA A 310 -27.72 19.67 33.84
C ALA A 310 -27.11 20.93 33.21
N ARG A 311 -25.92 20.77 32.63
CA ARG A 311 -25.24 21.82 31.87
C ARG A 311 -26.24 22.35 30.85
N PRO A 312 -26.55 23.66 30.84
CA PRO A 312 -27.46 24.21 29.83
C PRO A 312 -26.92 23.88 28.43
N PRO A 313 -27.81 23.60 27.45
CA PRO A 313 -27.39 23.43 26.07
C PRO A 313 -26.59 24.66 25.67
N ALA A 314 -25.35 24.44 25.23
CA ALA A 314 -24.53 25.50 24.69
C ALA A 314 -25.32 26.21 23.60
N ALA A 315 -25.61 27.48 23.83
CA ALA A 315 -26.19 28.36 22.83
C ALA A 315 -25.33 28.26 21.56
N GLN A 316 -25.92 27.73 20.50
CA GLN A 316 -25.39 27.87 19.16
C GLN A 316 -25.48 29.36 18.83
N GLY A 317 -24.38 30.09 19.08
CA GLY A 317 -24.21 31.43 18.55
C GLY A 317 -24.08 31.34 17.02
N PRO A 318 -24.78 32.19 16.25
CA PRO A 318 -24.51 32.31 14.82
C PRO A 318 -23.14 32.95 14.65
N ARG A 319 -22.12 32.14 14.38
CA ARG A 319 -20.87 32.64 13.81
C ARG A 319 -21.05 32.74 12.30
N THR A 320 -21.68 33.85 11.91
CA THR A 320 -21.36 34.54 10.67
C THR A 320 -19.90 34.96 10.76
N LEU A 321 -18.99 34.14 10.25
CA LEU A 321 -17.72 34.65 9.78
C LEU A 321 -17.93 34.91 8.29
N GLU A 322 -18.06 36.20 7.97
CA GLU A 322 -17.72 36.73 6.66
C GLU A 322 -16.42 36.06 6.21
N GLN A 323 -16.56 35.20 5.21
CA GLN A 323 -15.45 34.73 4.42
C GLN A 323 -15.04 35.92 3.56
N PRO A 324 -13.82 36.46 3.70
CA PRO A 324 -13.32 37.46 2.77
C PRO A 324 -13.40 36.85 1.38
N ALA A 325 -14.05 37.55 0.45
CA ALA A 325 -14.05 37.19 -0.96
C ALA A 325 -12.60 37.00 -1.39
N ILE A 326 -12.20 35.75 -1.64
CA ILE A 326 -10.95 35.44 -2.30
C ILE A 326 -11.09 36.03 -3.70
N PRO A 327 -10.25 36.99 -4.10
CA PRO A 327 -10.28 37.49 -5.47
C PRO A 327 -9.97 36.33 -6.39
N ASP A 328 -10.92 36.09 -7.28
CA ASP A 328 -10.88 35.13 -8.37
C ASP A 328 -9.50 35.22 -9.07
N PRO A 329 -8.64 34.18 -8.99
CA PRO A 329 -7.39 34.16 -9.71
C PRO A 329 -7.72 33.94 -11.17
N ARG A 330 -8.08 35.01 -11.87
CA ARG A 330 -8.03 35.04 -13.33
C ARG A 330 -6.62 34.56 -13.70
N PRO A 331 -6.49 33.47 -14.46
CA PRO A 331 -5.19 33.03 -14.93
C PRO A 331 -4.58 34.19 -15.72
N ALA A 332 -3.43 34.68 -15.23
CA ALA A 332 -2.63 35.61 -16.00
C ALA A 332 -2.37 34.95 -17.37
N PRO A 333 -2.53 35.68 -18.50
CA PRO A 333 -2.20 35.13 -19.80
C PRO A 333 -0.74 34.67 -19.75
N LEU A 334 -0.54 33.37 -19.97
CA LEU A 334 0.77 32.76 -20.10
C LEU A 334 1.56 33.61 -21.10
N ARG A 335 2.62 34.27 -20.62
CA ARG A 335 3.60 34.90 -21.51
C ARG A 335 4.14 33.77 -22.38
N GLN A 336 3.82 33.82 -23.67
CA GLN A 336 4.43 32.96 -24.66
C GLN A 336 5.96 33.10 -24.52
N PRO A 337 6.70 32.00 -24.36
CA PRO A 337 8.14 32.06 -24.41
C PRO A 337 8.57 32.66 -25.75
N PRO A 338 9.59 33.53 -25.77
CA PRO A 338 10.08 34.10 -27.02
C PRO A 338 10.44 32.96 -27.98
N PRO A 339 10.14 33.12 -29.28
CA PRO A 339 10.46 32.10 -30.27
C PRO A 339 11.95 31.75 -30.20
N PRO A 340 12.32 30.46 -30.34
CA PRO A 340 13.70 30.04 -30.33
C PRO A 340 14.48 30.83 -31.39
N ALA A 341 15.57 31.45 -30.97
CA ALA A 341 16.47 32.17 -31.87
C ALA A 341 16.89 31.22 -32.99
N HIS A 342 16.67 31.64 -34.23
CA HIS A 342 17.08 30.89 -35.41
C HIS A 342 18.56 30.51 -35.29
N PRO A 343 18.94 29.24 -35.57
CA PRO A 343 20.33 28.84 -35.59
C PRO A 343 21.09 29.70 -36.59
N ALA A 344 22.16 30.35 -36.10
CA ALA A 344 23.04 31.15 -36.92
C ALA A 344 23.56 30.31 -38.09
N THR A 345 23.38 30.83 -39.30
CA THR A 345 23.88 30.24 -40.54
C THR A 345 25.39 30.01 -40.41
N PRO A 346 25.90 28.78 -40.64
CA PRO A 346 27.33 28.54 -40.58
C PRO A 346 28.04 29.36 -41.68
N PRO A 347 29.22 29.93 -41.39
CA PRO A 347 29.99 30.67 -42.36
C PRO A 347 30.40 29.75 -43.53
N PRO A 348 30.51 30.29 -44.75
CA PRO A 348 30.91 29.51 -45.91
C PRO A 348 32.35 28.96 -45.72
N PRO A 349 32.63 27.76 -46.26
CA PRO A 349 33.95 27.15 -46.18
C PRO A 349 35.00 27.97 -46.97
N PRO A 350 36.28 27.91 -46.55
CA PRO A 350 37.39 28.65 -47.14
C PRO A 350 37.74 28.24 -48.57
#